data_AF-A0A838I3N1-F1
#
_entry.id   AF-A0A838I3N1-F1
#
_cell.length_a   1.000
_cell.length_b   1.000
_cell.length_c   1.000
_cell.angle_alpha   90.00
_cell.angle_beta   90.00
_cell.angle_gamma   90.00
#
_symmetry.space_group_name_H-M   'P 1'
#
loop_
_entity.id
_entity.type
_entity.pdbx_description
1 polymer ?
#
loop_
_entity_poly.entity_id
_entity_poly.type
_entity_poly.pdbx_seq_one_letter_code
_entity_poly.pdbx_strand_id
1 'polypeptide(L)'
;MSLPPDETPTRADSGRPASERVRDADFPLVMRGYDRRAVDEYVTELIDLVDELEGRQLREKVVQRALDEVGEQTAGILQHAHETADELAARSRAQAEGRIQRAEREAEIAKTDADAYAQEVVVDTRLLWEQRQALLDDIRRLADEVLATAEEAVERLTLPDAVADAANRSNGAEPTETLEVAAEALDEPEGGPEDPPGRA
;
A
#
# COMPACT_ATOMS: atom_id res chain seq x y z
N MET A 1 103.55 -5.33 -27.53
CA MET A 1 102.29 -5.89 -26.98
C MET A 1 101.16 -5.05 -27.56
N SER A 2 100.51 -5.50 -28.62
CA SER A 2 99.34 -4.82 -29.20
C SER A 2 98.38 -5.89 -29.68
N LEU A 3 97.24 -6.01 -28.98
CA LEU A 3 96.11 -6.84 -29.39
C LEU A 3 95.38 -6.18 -30.57
N PRO A 4 94.80 -6.96 -31.50
CA PRO A 4 93.82 -6.44 -32.45
C PRO A 4 92.47 -6.15 -31.76
N PRO A 5 91.63 -5.28 -32.34
CA PRO A 5 90.36 -4.89 -31.74
C PRO A 5 89.34 -6.02 -31.80
N ASP A 6 88.56 -6.10 -30.73
CA ASP A 6 87.42 -6.99 -30.52
C ASP A 6 86.30 -6.59 -31.51
N GLU A 7 86.04 -7.42 -32.50
CA GLU A 7 84.86 -7.27 -33.38
C GLU A 7 83.62 -7.65 -32.57
N THR A 8 82.97 -6.63 -31.99
CA THR A 8 81.65 -6.81 -31.39
C THR A 8 80.64 -7.23 -32.47
N PRO A 9 79.89 -8.34 -32.30
CA PRO A 9 78.89 -8.73 -33.28
C PRO A 9 77.75 -7.71 -33.32
N THR A 10 77.41 -7.33 -34.55
CA THR A 10 76.30 -6.47 -34.98
C THR A 10 75.02 -6.72 -34.20
N ARG A 11 74.65 -5.76 -33.35
CA ARG A 11 73.40 -5.72 -32.57
C ARG A 11 72.21 -5.12 -33.35
N ALA A 12 72.32 -4.98 -34.67
CA ALA A 12 71.46 -4.10 -35.47
C ALA A 12 70.27 -4.80 -36.18
N ASP A 13 70.14 -6.13 -36.11
CA ASP A 13 69.12 -6.85 -36.89
C ASP A 13 67.80 -7.13 -36.12
N SER A 14 67.77 -6.87 -34.82
CA SER A 14 66.62 -7.19 -33.94
C SER A 14 65.42 -6.24 -34.06
N GLY A 15 65.51 -5.19 -34.89
CA GLY A 15 64.45 -4.18 -35.05
C GLY A 15 63.58 -4.35 -36.30
N ARG A 16 63.94 -5.25 -37.23
CA ARG A 16 63.16 -5.47 -38.45
C ARG A 16 62.00 -6.44 -38.18
N PRO A 17 60.78 -6.16 -38.68
CA PRO A 17 59.67 -7.09 -38.56
C PRO A 17 60.09 -8.44 -39.13
N ALA A 18 59.77 -9.51 -38.40
CA ALA A 18 60.25 -10.85 -38.75
C ALA A 18 59.83 -11.30 -40.16
N SER A 19 58.71 -10.79 -40.68
CA SER A 19 58.27 -10.99 -42.06
C SER A 19 59.17 -10.33 -43.12
N GLU A 20 59.86 -9.24 -42.77
CA GLU A 20 60.84 -8.57 -43.63
C GLU A 20 62.17 -9.33 -43.63
N ARG A 21 62.60 -9.85 -42.48
CA ARG A 21 63.77 -10.74 -42.37
C ARG A 21 63.60 -12.05 -43.15
N VAL A 22 62.38 -12.61 -43.14
CA VAL A 22 61.99 -13.77 -43.96
C VAL A 22 61.97 -13.45 -45.48
N ARG A 23 61.67 -12.22 -45.87
CA ARG A 23 61.63 -11.81 -47.29
C ARG A 23 63.01 -11.50 -47.86
N ASP A 24 63.90 -10.96 -47.04
CA ASP A 24 65.23 -10.49 -47.44
C ASP A 24 66.34 -11.55 -47.21
N ALA A 25 65.97 -12.80 -46.93
CA ALA A 25 66.94 -13.87 -46.64
C ALA A 25 67.79 -14.22 -47.87
N ASP A 26 69.11 -14.04 -47.73
CA ASP A 26 70.10 -14.33 -48.77
C ASP A 26 70.86 -15.63 -48.46
N PHE A 27 70.98 -16.52 -49.46
CA PHE A 27 71.62 -17.82 -49.32
C PHE A 27 72.87 -17.92 -50.23
N PRO A 28 74.08 -18.01 -49.68
CA PRO A 28 75.30 -18.16 -50.47
C PRO A 28 75.31 -19.44 -51.32
N LEU A 29 75.86 -19.39 -52.54
CA LEU A 29 75.99 -20.56 -53.44
C LEU A 29 77.36 -21.23 -53.28
N VAL A 30 77.39 -22.54 -52.98
CA VAL A 30 78.61 -23.34 -52.81
C VAL A 30 78.59 -24.55 -53.76
N MET A 31 79.60 -24.64 -54.64
CA MET A 31 79.98 -25.75 -55.54
C MET A 31 78.92 -26.33 -56.51
N ARG A 32 77.61 -26.06 -56.31
CA ARG A 32 76.49 -26.19 -57.27
C ARG A 32 75.10 -25.96 -56.62
N GLY A 33 75.00 -25.52 -55.37
CA GLY A 33 73.73 -25.30 -54.68
C GLY A 33 73.85 -24.29 -53.53
N TYR A 34 72.74 -24.03 -52.83
CA TYR A 34 72.72 -23.15 -51.67
C TYR A 34 73.51 -23.75 -50.50
N ASP A 35 74.12 -22.88 -49.68
CA ASP A 35 74.76 -23.27 -48.43
C ASP A 35 73.71 -23.86 -47.49
N ARG A 36 73.83 -25.16 -47.27
CA ARG A 36 72.92 -25.91 -46.41
C ARG A 36 72.86 -25.36 -44.99
N ARG A 37 73.96 -24.84 -44.44
CA ARG A 37 73.98 -24.31 -43.07
C ARG A 37 73.17 -23.02 -42.95
N ALA A 38 73.33 -22.12 -43.92
CA ALA A 38 72.56 -20.89 -44.00
C ALA A 38 71.05 -21.17 -44.17
N VAL A 39 70.70 -22.18 -44.96
CA VAL A 39 69.31 -22.62 -45.12
C VAL A 39 68.76 -23.25 -43.83
N ASP A 40 69.52 -24.11 -43.16
CA ASP A 40 69.08 -24.78 -41.92
C ASP A 40 68.87 -23.78 -40.77
N GLU A 41 69.72 -22.76 -40.64
CA GLU A 41 69.57 -21.66 -39.67
C GLU A 41 68.32 -20.83 -39.96
N TYR A 42 68.11 -20.44 -41.23
CA TYR A 42 66.93 -19.70 -41.64
C TYR A 42 65.62 -20.49 -41.42
N VAL A 43 65.61 -21.78 -41.75
CA VAL A 43 64.44 -22.65 -41.52
C VAL A 43 64.13 -22.74 -40.03
N THR A 44 65.15 -22.78 -39.16
CA THR A 44 64.98 -22.79 -37.70
C THR A 44 64.35 -21.47 -37.22
N GLU A 45 64.85 -20.32 -37.67
CA GLU A 45 64.26 -19.01 -37.34
C GLU A 45 62.82 -18.87 -37.86
N LEU A 46 62.52 -19.42 -39.05
CA LEU A 46 61.18 -19.44 -39.61
C LEU A 46 60.23 -20.31 -38.78
N ILE A 47 60.68 -21.48 -38.31
CA ILE A 47 59.91 -22.35 -37.42
C ILE A 47 59.58 -21.62 -36.11
N ASP A 48 60.58 -20.99 -35.48
CA ASP A 48 60.38 -20.23 -34.25
C ASP A 48 59.37 -19.08 -34.44
N LEU A 49 59.42 -18.39 -35.58
CA LEU A 49 58.48 -17.32 -35.92
C LEU A 49 57.05 -17.85 -36.13
N VAL A 50 56.91 -18.97 -36.83
CA VAL A 50 55.60 -19.62 -37.05
C VAL A 50 55.02 -20.05 -35.70
N ASP A 51 55.82 -20.69 -34.84
CA ASP A 51 55.40 -21.11 -33.50
C ASP A 51 54.94 -19.92 -32.64
N GLU A 52 55.64 -18.78 -32.72
CA GLU A 52 55.23 -17.56 -32.01
C GLU A 52 53.89 -17.01 -32.52
N LEU A 53 53.72 -16.95 -33.85
CA LEU A 53 52.48 -16.47 -34.47
C LEU A 53 51.29 -17.38 -34.17
N GLU A 54 51.48 -18.69 -34.27
CA GLU A 54 50.47 -19.68 -33.90
C GLU A 54 50.12 -19.56 -32.42
N GLY A 55 51.11 -19.40 -31.53
CA GLY A 55 50.90 -19.17 -30.11
C GLY A 55 50.06 -17.91 -29.81
N ARG A 56 50.28 -16.81 -30.53
CA ARG A 56 49.46 -15.58 -30.41
C ARG A 56 48.04 -15.79 -30.91
N GLN A 57 47.87 -16.40 -32.09
CA GLN A 57 46.55 -16.68 -32.66
C GLN A 57 45.71 -17.61 -31.79
N LEU A 58 46.33 -18.62 -31.17
CA LEU A 58 45.64 -19.52 -30.25
C LEU A 58 45.15 -18.78 -29.00
N ARG A 59 45.98 -17.91 -28.40
CA ARG A 59 45.57 -17.07 -27.26
C ARG A 59 44.40 -16.15 -27.62
N GLU A 60 44.48 -15.47 -28.77
CA GLU A 60 43.41 -14.60 -29.25
C GLU A 60 42.10 -15.36 -29.46
N LYS A 61 42.14 -16.56 -30.07
CA LYS A 61 40.96 -17.42 -30.23
C LYS A 61 40.34 -17.86 -28.89
N VAL A 62 41.17 -18.15 -27.88
CA VAL A 62 40.69 -18.48 -26.54
C VAL A 62 40.02 -17.28 -25.89
N VAL A 63 40.61 -16.09 -26.02
CA VAL A 63 40.01 -14.85 -25.50
C VAL A 63 38.69 -14.55 -26.19
N GLN A 64 38.62 -14.65 -27.52
CA GLN A 64 37.39 -14.44 -28.27
C GLN A 64 36.28 -15.40 -27.81
N ARG A 65 36.60 -16.70 -27.67
CA ARG A 65 35.64 -17.69 -27.18
C ARG A 65 35.14 -17.38 -25.77
N ALA A 66 36.02 -16.94 -24.87
CA ALA A 66 35.62 -16.56 -23.52
C ALA A 66 34.71 -15.32 -23.52
N LEU A 67 34.96 -14.34 -24.39
CA LEU A 67 34.09 -13.17 -24.55
C LEU A 67 32.73 -13.54 -25.14
N ASP A 68 32.70 -14.42 -26.13
CA ASP A 68 31.44 -14.91 -26.72
C ASP A 68 30.60 -15.64 -25.65
N GLU A 69 31.22 -16.52 -24.84
CA GLU A 69 30.55 -17.23 -23.74
C GLU A 69 29.99 -16.27 -22.68
N VAL A 70 30.77 -15.26 -22.27
CA VAL A 70 30.29 -14.23 -21.33
C VAL A 70 29.18 -13.38 -21.95
N GLY A 71 29.25 -13.10 -23.24
CA GLY A 71 28.21 -12.40 -23.99
C GLY A 71 26.89 -13.17 -24.01
N GLU A 72 26.94 -14.46 -24.32
CA GLU A 72 25.79 -15.36 -24.30
C GLU A 72 25.19 -15.48 -22.89
N GLN A 73 26.03 -15.67 -21.86
CA GLN A 73 25.58 -15.70 -20.47
C GLN A 73 24.91 -14.39 -20.05
N THR A 74 25.50 -13.25 -20.42
CA THR A 74 24.94 -11.93 -20.08
C THR A 74 23.61 -11.69 -20.78
N ALA A 75 23.51 -12.04 -22.06
CA ALA A 75 22.25 -11.95 -22.81
C ALA A 75 21.16 -12.84 -22.19
N GLY A 76 21.51 -14.07 -21.78
CA GLY A 76 20.60 -14.97 -21.08
C GLY A 76 20.11 -14.43 -19.74
N ILE A 77 21.00 -13.83 -18.93
CA ILE A 77 20.62 -13.19 -17.66
C ILE A 77 19.67 -12.02 -17.91
N LEU A 78 19.97 -11.16 -18.89
CA LEU A 78 19.11 -10.01 -19.23
C LEU A 78 17.74 -10.46 -19.72
N GLN A 79 17.68 -11.48 -20.58
CA GLN A 79 16.42 -12.03 -21.06
C GLN A 79 15.58 -12.58 -19.91
N HIS A 80 16.17 -13.43 -19.05
CA HIS A 80 15.47 -13.98 -17.90
C HIS A 80 15.03 -12.91 -16.90
N ALA A 81 15.84 -11.86 -16.70
CA ALA A 81 15.47 -10.73 -15.85
C ALA A 81 14.25 -9.98 -16.42
N HIS A 82 14.21 -9.76 -17.74
CA HIS A 82 13.05 -9.15 -18.41
C HIS A 82 11.80 -10.02 -18.31
N GLU A 83 11.89 -11.31 -18.62
CA GLU A 83 10.78 -12.26 -18.49
C GLU A 83 10.24 -12.27 -17.05
N THR A 84 11.12 -12.36 -16.07
CA THR A 84 10.74 -12.35 -14.65
C THR A 84 10.09 -11.02 -14.23
N ALA A 85 10.62 -9.89 -14.72
CA ALA A 85 10.07 -8.58 -14.43
C ALA A 85 8.65 -8.42 -15.03
N ASP A 86 8.45 -8.88 -16.27
CA ASP A 86 7.15 -8.82 -16.95
C ASP A 86 6.13 -9.73 -16.27
N GLU A 87 6.52 -10.94 -15.88
CA GLU A 87 5.68 -11.84 -15.09
C GLU A 87 5.29 -11.22 -13.74
N LEU A 88 6.25 -10.62 -13.03
CA LEU A 88 6.00 -9.98 -11.74
C LEU A 88 5.08 -8.78 -11.90
N ALA A 89 5.27 -7.98 -12.95
CA ALA A 89 4.41 -6.83 -13.24
C ALA A 89 2.98 -7.28 -13.61
N ALA A 90 2.83 -8.31 -14.44
CA ALA A 90 1.53 -8.89 -14.77
C ALA A 90 0.81 -9.43 -13.53
N ARG A 91 1.51 -10.21 -12.70
CA ARG A 91 0.98 -10.75 -11.44
C ARG A 91 0.57 -9.65 -10.47
N SER A 92 1.39 -8.61 -10.33
CA SER A 92 1.11 -7.48 -9.44
C SER A 92 -0.12 -6.70 -9.91
N ARG A 93 -0.27 -6.46 -11.22
CA ARG A 93 -1.47 -5.82 -11.77
C ARG A 93 -2.72 -6.64 -11.53
N ALA A 94 -2.69 -7.94 -11.83
CA ALA A 94 -3.82 -8.84 -11.59
C ALA A 94 -4.23 -8.89 -10.10
N GLN A 95 -3.25 -8.90 -9.19
CA GLN A 95 -3.52 -8.85 -7.75
C GLN A 95 -4.10 -7.51 -7.31
N ALA A 96 -3.58 -6.39 -7.83
CA ALA A 96 -4.10 -5.05 -7.53
C ALA A 96 -5.54 -4.89 -8.02
N GLU A 97 -5.82 -5.29 -9.26
CA GLU A 97 -7.17 -5.30 -9.83
C GLU A 97 -8.12 -6.18 -9.01
N GLY A 98 -7.67 -7.39 -8.64
CA GLY A 98 -8.46 -8.28 -7.79
C GLY A 98 -8.78 -7.70 -6.41
N ARG A 99 -7.85 -6.93 -5.82
CA ARG A 99 -8.07 -6.22 -4.55
C ARG A 99 -9.04 -5.06 -4.71
N ILE A 100 -8.91 -4.27 -5.78
CA ILE A 100 -9.81 -3.15 -6.09
C ILE A 100 -11.23 -3.68 -6.29
N GLN A 101 -11.43 -4.67 -7.15
CA GLN A 101 -12.75 -5.25 -7.40
C GLN A 101 -13.39 -5.84 -6.14
N ARG A 102 -12.58 -6.42 -5.24
CA ARG A 102 -13.08 -6.93 -3.96
C ARG A 102 -13.52 -5.78 -3.06
N ALA A 103 -12.68 -4.76 -2.90
CA ALA A 103 -12.98 -3.59 -2.09
C ALA A 103 -14.23 -2.84 -2.61
N GLU A 104 -14.39 -2.73 -3.93
CA GLU A 104 -15.58 -2.13 -4.56
C GLU A 104 -16.84 -2.92 -4.23
N ARG A 105 -16.81 -4.26 -4.34
CA ARG A 105 -17.95 -5.10 -3.96
C ARG A 105 -18.29 -4.98 -2.48
N GLU A 106 -17.28 -5.03 -1.62
CA GLU A 106 -17.47 -4.88 -0.17
C GLU A 106 -18.04 -3.51 0.18
N ALA A 107 -17.56 -2.44 -0.48
CA ALA A 107 -18.09 -1.09 -0.30
C ALA A 107 -19.54 -0.97 -0.77
N GLU A 108 -19.89 -1.57 -1.91
CA GLU A 108 -21.27 -1.52 -2.43
C GLU A 108 -22.24 -2.28 -1.52
N ILE A 109 -21.82 -3.43 -0.98
CA ILE A 109 -22.61 -4.18 0.01
C ILE A 109 -22.80 -3.32 1.27
N ALA A 110 -21.71 -2.77 1.83
CA ALA A 110 -21.77 -1.95 3.03
C ALA A 110 -22.67 -0.71 2.84
N LYS A 111 -22.62 -0.09 1.66
CA LYS A 111 -23.48 1.04 1.31
C LYS A 111 -24.95 0.63 1.22
N THR A 112 -25.24 -0.48 0.52
CA THR A 112 -26.61 -0.99 0.39
C THR A 112 -27.19 -1.35 1.75
N ASP A 113 -26.41 -2.01 2.61
CA ASP A 113 -26.81 -2.36 3.97
C ASP A 113 -27.07 -1.11 4.82
N ALA A 114 -26.20 -0.10 4.73
CA ALA A 114 -26.38 1.18 5.42
C ALA A 114 -27.62 1.94 4.93
N ASP A 115 -27.87 1.95 3.62
CA ASP A 115 -29.05 2.59 3.03
C ASP A 115 -30.34 1.86 3.46
N ALA A 116 -30.32 0.53 3.51
CA ALA A 116 -31.44 -0.27 4.00
C ALA A 116 -31.72 0.00 5.49
N TYR A 117 -30.68 0.00 6.32
CA TYR A 117 -30.80 0.31 7.75
C TYR A 117 -31.31 1.74 7.99
N ALA A 118 -30.81 2.72 7.23
CA ALA A 118 -31.28 4.10 7.34
C ALA A 118 -32.78 4.22 6.99
N GLN A 119 -33.25 3.49 5.98
CA GLN A 119 -34.67 3.44 5.65
C GLN A 119 -35.50 2.81 6.77
N GLU A 120 -35.04 1.70 7.34
CA GLU A 120 -35.69 1.05 8.49
C GLU A 120 -35.83 2.01 9.67
N VAL A 121 -34.73 2.66 10.08
CA VAL A 121 -34.75 3.65 11.17
C VAL A 121 -35.72 4.80 10.90
N VAL A 122 -35.81 5.29 9.66
CA VAL A 122 -36.77 6.35 9.30
C VAL A 122 -38.21 5.86 9.43
N VAL A 123 -38.51 4.63 9.00
CA VAL A 123 -39.84 4.02 9.13
C VAL A 123 -40.19 3.84 10.61
N ASP A 124 -39.29 3.26 11.40
CA ASP A 124 -39.49 3.03 12.83
C ASP A 124 -39.68 4.33 13.60
N THR A 125 -38.87 5.35 13.27
CA THR A 125 -38.98 6.67 13.90
C THR A 125 -40.35 7.29 13.60
N ARG A 126 -40.85 7.17 12.36
CA ARG A 126 -42.19 7.65 12.01
C ARG A 126 -43.28 6.91 12.79
N LEU A 127 -43.19 5.58 12.86
CA LEU A 127 -44.14 4.78 13.63
C LEU A 127 -44.15 5.18 15.11
N LEU A 128 -42.97 5.40 15.71
CA LEU A 128 -42.85 5.85 17.09
C LEU A 128 -43.48 7.23 17.31
N TRP A 129 -43.33 8.16 16.35
CA TRP A 129 -43.99 9.47 16.42
C TRP A 129 -45.51 9.37 16.33
N GLU A 130 -46.04 8.53 15.45
CA GLU A 130 -47.48 8.27 15.34
C GLU A 130 -48.03 7.66 16.64
N GLN A 131 -47.34 6.67 17.21
CA GLN A 131 -47.69 6.07 18.49
C GLN A 131 -47.66 7.08 19.64
N ARG A 132 -46.62 7.92 19.70
CA ARG A 132 -46.51 8.98 20.70
C ARG A 132 -47.68 9.95 20.59
N GLN A 133 -48.04 10.37 19.38
CA GLN A 133 -49.14 11.29 19.16
C GLN A 133 -50.48 10.68 19.61
N ALA A 134 -50.75 9.42 19.23
CA ALA A 134 -51.94 8.71 19.68
C ALA A 134 -52.01 8.59 21.21
N LEU A 135 -50.90 8.27 21.86
CA LEU A 135 -50.82 8.20 23.33
C LEU A 135 -51.08 9.56 23.99
N LEU A 136 -50.55 10.65 23.43
CA LEU A 136 -50.82 12.00 23.94
C LEU A 136 -52.30 12.38 23.80
N ASP A 137 -52.92 12.02 22.68
CA ASP A 137 -54.34 12.28 22.45
C ASP A 137 -55.23 11.42 23.38
N ASP A 138 -54.83 10.17 23.65
CA ASP A 138 -55.48 9.30 24.65
C ASP A 138 -55.36 9.86 26.07
N ILE A 139 -54.18 10.37 26.47
CA ILE A 139 -53.99 11.00 27.78
C ILE A 139 -54.87 12.25 27.94
N ARG A 140 -54.97 13.08 26.88
CA ARG A 140 -55.85 14.27 26.90
C ARG A 140 -57.31 13.87 27.07
N ARG A 141 -57.78 12.88 26.31
CA ARG A 141 -59.15 12.36 26.44
C ARG A 141 -59.42 11.83 27.84
N LEU A 142 -58.50 11.05 28.41
CA LEU A 142 -58.64 10.55 29.79
C LEU A 142 -58.67 11.70 30.81
N ALA A 143 -57.88 12.74 30.63
CA ALA A 143 -57.90 13.92 31.50
C ALA A 143 -59.25 14.65 31.42
N ASP A 144 -59.82 14.81 30.21
CA ASP A 144 -61.15 15.40 30.01
C ASP A 144 -62.26 14.56 30.66
N GLU A 145 -62.20 13.23 30.53
CA GLU A 145 -63.14 12.30 31.17
C GLU A 145 -63.07 12.37 32.72
N VAL A 146 -61.86 12.43 33.28
CA VAL A 146 -61.65 12.59 34.73
C VAL A 146 -62.18 13.94 35.21
N LEU A 147 -61.93 15.02 34.46
CA LEU A 147 -62.43 16.36 34.79
C LEU A 147 -63.96 16.40 34.77
N ALA A 148 -64.60 15.90 33.71
CA ALA A 148 -66.06 15.85 33.61
C ALA A 148 -66.69 15.01 34.74
N THR A 149 -66.07 13.89 35.10
CA THR A 149 -66.51 13.05 36.22
C THR A 149 -66.38 13.79 37.56
N ALA A 150 -65.31 14.56 37.73
CA ALA A 150 -65.11 15.38 38.92
C ALA A 150 -66.13 16.52 39.03
N GLU A 151 -66.42 17.22 37.92
CA GLU A 151 -67.46 18.26 37.86
C GLU A 151 -68.85 17.70 38.20
N GLU A 152 -69.23 16.54 37.63
CA GLU A 152 -70.49 15.88 37.95
C GLU A 152 -70.57 15.49 39.44
N ALA A 153 -69.46 15.03 40.03
CA ALA A 153 -69.39 14.73 41.46
C ALA A 153 -69.57 15.99 42.33
N VAL A 154 -69.01 17.13 41.92
CA VAL A 154 -69.21 18.42 42.60
C VAL A 154 -70.66 18.86 42.52
N GLU A 155 -71.30 18.77 41.35
CA GLU A 155 -72.72 19.10 41.18
C GLU A 155 -73.61 18.24 42.09
N ARG A 156 -73.35 16.92 42.18
CA ARG A 156 -74.08 16.03 43.11
C ARG A 156 -73.92 16.42 44.59
N LEU A 157 -72.82 17.07 44.96
CA LEU A 157 -72.55 17.54 46.32
C LEU A 157 -73.14 18.94 46.61
N THR A 158 -73.61 19.66 45.59
CA THR A 158 -74.39 20.89 45.83
C THR A 158 -75.76 20.50 46.41
N LEU A 159 -75.92 20.69 47.72
CA LEU A 159 -77.20 20.46 48.41
C LEU A 159 -78.28 21.38 47.80
N PRO A 160 -79.52 20.91 47.60
CA PRO A 160 -80.63 21.78 47.21
C PRO A 160 -80.74 22.98 48.16
N ASP A 161 -81.00 24.19 47.68
CA ASP A 161 -81.08 25.43 48.49
C ASP A 161 -81.93 25.30 49.77
N ALA A 162 -82.89 24.36 49.79
CA ALA A 162 -83.69 24.02 50.97
C ALA A 162 -82.88 23.57 52.20
N VAL A 163 -81.66 23.05 52.04
CA VAL A 163 -80.77 22.64 53.14
C VAL A 163 -79.66 23.67 53.43
N ALA A 164 -79.32 24.53 52.46
CA ALA A 164 -78.42 25.66 52.67
C ALA A 164 -79.04 26.71 53.61
N ASP A 165 -80.35 26.96 53.50
CA ASP A 165 -81.11 27.81 54.44
C ASP A 165 -81.19 27.22 55.86
N ALA A 166 -81.08 25.90 56.01
CA ALA A 166 -81.02 25.25 57.32
C ALA A 166 -79.63 25.36 57.95
N ALA A 167 -78.57 25.29 57.15
CA ALA A 167 -77.18 25.44 57.61
C ALA A 167 -76.84 26.90 57.97
N ASN A 168 -77.35 27.89 57.24
CA ASN A 168 -77.11 29.32 57.52
C ASN A 168 -77.81 29.82 58.80
N ARG A 169 -78.83 29.11 59.29
CA ARG A 169 -79.42 29.37 60.63
C ARG A 169 -78.57 28.83 61.78
N SER A 170 -77.61 27.95 61.51
CA SER A 170 -76.78 27.30 62.52
C SER A 170 -75.34 27.83 62.57
N ASN A 171 -74.88 28.61 61.59
CA ASN A 171 -73.50 29.08 61.52
C ASN A 171 -73.36 30.54 61.95
N GLY A 172 -73.63 30.81 63.22
CA GLY A 172 -73.11 31.97 63.93
C GLY A 172 -71.89 31.53 64.74
N ALA A 173 -70.75 31.29 64.09
CA ALA A 173 -69.46 31.08 64.75
C ALA A 173 -68.32 31.51 63.82
N GLU A 174 -67.41 32.28 64.41
CA GLU A 174 -66.31 33.08 63.86
C GLU A 174 -65.27 32.32 63.01
N PRO A 175 -64.44 33.03 62.21
CA PRO A 175 -63.53 32.46 61.23
C PRO A 175 -62.22 31.98 61.89
N THR A 176 -61.83 30.73 61.60
CA THR A 176 -60.57 30.16 62.06
C THR A 176 -59.47 30.29 61.01
N GLU A 177 -58.42 30.98 61.43
CA GLU A 177 -57.06 31.14 60.91
C GLU A 177 -56.60 30.33 59.68
N THR A 178 -56.05 31.08 58.74
CA THR A 178 -55.21 30.66 57.62
C THR A 178 -53.98 29.88 58.09
N LEU A 179 -53.84 28.63 57.65
CA LEU A 179 -52.60 27.88 57.74
C LEU A 179 -51.69 28.26 56.56
N GLU A 180 -50.61 28.95 56.89
CA GLU A 180 -49.49 29.28 56.01
C GLU A 180 -48.68 28.00 55.73
N VAL A 181 -48.74 27.49 54.50
CA VAL A 181 -47.90 26.37 54.06
C VAL A 181 -46.57 26.94 53.58
N ALA A 182 -45.51 26.66 54.34
CA ALA A 182 -44.14 26.96 53.97
C ALA A 182 -43.76 26.24 52.66
N ALA A 183 -43.37 27.01 51.65
CA ALA A 183 -42.75 26.50 50.44
C ALA A 183 -41.32 26.08 50.76
N GLU A 184 -41.08 24.78 50.89
CA GLU A 184 -39.74 24.22 50.94
C GLU A 184 -39.20 24.11 49.51
N ALA A 185 -38.11 24.83 49.26
CA ALA A 185 -37.40 24.87 47.99
C ALA A 185 -36.79 23.50 47.70
N LEU A 186 -37.19 22.89 46.58
CA LEU A 186 -36.43 21.82 45.96
C LEU A 186 -35.25 22.45 45.20
N ASP A 187 -34.07 22.21 45.76
CA ASP A 187 -32.75 22.46 45.17
C ASP A 187 -32.62 21.66 43.86
N GLU A 188 -32.38 22.35 42.75
CA GLU A 188 -31.90 21.73 41.51
C GLU A 188 -30.39 21.47 41.65
N PRO A 189 -29.89 20.22 41.52
CA PRO A 189 -28.50 20.04 41.15
C PRO A 189 -28.36 20.20 39.64
N GLU A 190 -27.65 21.26 39.27
CA GLU A 190 -27.15 21.53 37.92
C GLU A 190 -26.46 20.31 37.28
N GLY A 191 -26.61 20.24 35.96
CA GLY A 191 -25.85 19.32 35.12
C GLY A 191 -24.35 19.63 35.12
N GLY A 192 -23.54 18.56 35.24
CA GLY A 192 -22.17 18.53 34.77
C GLY A 192 -22.08 17.59 33.55
N PRO A 193 -21.33 17.93 32.49
CA PRO A 193 -21.20 17.09 31.31
C PRO A 193 -20.41 15.81 31.61
N GLU A 194 -21.00 14.64 31.34
CA GLU A 194 -20.27 13.38 31.24
C GLU A 194 -19.44 13.37 29.95
N ASP A 195 -18.12 13.34 30.12
CA ASP A 195 -17.12 13.17 29.08
C ASP A 195 -17.09 11.68 28.65
N PRO A 196 -17.17 11.33 27.35
CA PRO A 196 -17.16 9.93 26.93
C PRO A 196 -15.76 9.30 27.11
N PRO A 197 -15.64 8.06 27.63
CA PRO A 197 -14.35 7.40 27.71
C PRO A 197 -13.80 7.13 26.30
N GLY A 198 -12.60 7.64 26.07
CA GLY A 198 -11.84 7.48 24.84
C GLY A 198 -11.65 6.02 24.44
N ARG A 199 -11.76 5.78 23.14
CA ARG A 199 -11.27 4.60 22.44
C ARG A 199 -9.77 4.41 22.71
N ALA A 200 -9.40 3.18 23.05
CA ALA A 200 -8.09 2.59 22.77
C ALA A 200 -8.31 1.40 21.83
#